data_AF-A0A8I1V2H0-F1
#
_entry.id   AF-A0A8I1V2H0-F1
#
_cell.length_a   1.000
_cell.length_b   1.000
_cell.length_c   1.000
_cell.angle_alpha   90.00
_cell.angle_beta   90.00
_cell.angle_gamma   90.00
#
_symmetry.space_group_name_H-M   'P 1'
#
loop_
_entity.id
_entity.type
_entity.pdbx_description
1 polymer ?
#
loop_
_entity_poly.entity_id
_entity_poly.type
_entity_poly.pdbx_seq_one_letter_code
_entity_poly.pdbx_strand_id
1 'polypeptide(L)'
;MVRRSTQSAADAHAQERRTAAVTTAPPESADTTRAMKAQSRAARAESKAAAKAAKVAGKQERKTSAADSKHRKSETRASRKASRAEAKAAKASVKASEAEAATKATRPARMIGKITDPKIAKRAVTIGKIVAPALAPVLIKATVGTRHMLDEARARKLGVSVDQVAAFRGPTGPAGARITGLTLAVRELAGRKTNDLQITRFAEVASTRLKDLTAAVQASATMPRARRNEVLHAVGRELDDIDADLVAHLMGSAER
;
A
#
# COMPACT_ATOMS: atom_id res chain seq x y z
N MET A 1 -48.42 -31.52 95.36
CA MET A 1 -47.00 -31.14 95.12
C MET A 1 -46.43 -32.06 94.04
N VAL A 2 -46.90 -31.96 92.79
CA VAL A 2 -46.54 -32.89 91.70
C VAL A 2 -46.60 -32.11 90.38
N ARG A 3 -45.50 -31.46 89.96
CA ARG A 3 -45.35 -30.84 88.63
C ARG A 3 -43.93 -30.27 88.37
N ARG A 4 -42.88 -30.88 88.90
CA ARG A 4 -41.50 -30.38 88.72
C ARG A 4 -40.48 -31.43 88.24
N SER A 5 -40.90 -32.68 88.01
CA SER A 5 -39.99 -33.78 87.64
C SER A 5 -39.93 -34.11 86.15
N THR A 6 -40.85 -33.61 85.32
CA THR A 6 -40.89 -33.94 83.88
C THR A 6 -40.19 -32.92 82.97
N GLN A 7 -39.77 -31.77 83.52
CA GLN A 7 -39.12 -30.71 82.74
C GLN A 7 -37.61 -30.96 82.57
N SER A 8 -36.96 -31.58 83.56
CA SER A 8 -35.51 -31.86 83.53
C SER A 8 -35.09 -32.93 82.52
N ALA A 9 -36.00 -33.83 82.13
CA ALA A 9 -35.69 -34.87 81.14
C ALA A 9 -35.83 -34.37 79.69
N ALA A 10 -36.65 -33.34 79.46
CA ALA A 10 -36.81 -32.72 78.13
C ALA A 10 -35.62 -31.82 77.76
N ASP A 11 -35.05 -31.11 78.75
CA ASP A 11 -33.89 -30.23 78.52
C ASP A 11 -32.58 -31.02 78.29
N ALA A 12 -32.44 -32.21 78.88
CA ALA A 12 -31.26 -33.06 78.67
C ALA A 12 -31.19 -33.61 77.24
N HIS A 13 -32.31 -34.08 76.69
CA HIS A 13 -32.38 -34.56 75.30
C HIS A 13 -32.32 -33.42 74.26
N ALA A 14 -32.70 -32.20 74.63
CA ALA A 14 -32.54 -31.02 73.76
C ALA A 14 -31.08 -30.56 73.68
N GLN A 15 -30.29 -30.73 74.74
CA GLN A 15 -28.87 -30.38 74.75
C GLN A 15 -28.00 -31.42 74.04
N GLU A 16 -28.29 -32.72 74.17
CA GLU A 16 -27.59 -33.78 73.40
C GLU A 16 -27.80 -33.66 71.88
N ARG A 17 -29.01 -33.27 71.44
CA ARG A 17 -29.30 -33.03 70.02
C ARG A 17 -28.58 -31.78 69.47
N ARG A 18 -28.25 -30.81 70.32
CA ARG A 18 -27.50 -29.61 69.93
C ARG A 18 -25.99 -29.84 69.92
N THR A 19 -25.46 -30.71 70.77
CA THR A 19 -24.02 -31.06 70.78
C THR A 19 -23.67 -32.11 69.73
N ALA A 20 -24.62 -32.95 69.31
CA ALA A 20 -24.43 -33.84 68.16
C ALA A 20 -24.53 -33.14 66.78
N ALA A 21 -25.10 -31.93 66.71
CA ALA A 21 -25.24 -31.19 65.44
C ALA A 21 -24.06 -30.24 65.13
N VAL A 22 -23.13 -30.03 66.06
CA VAL A 22 -21.99 -29.09 65.90
C VAL A 22 -20.70 -29.78 65.44
N THR A 23 -20.64 -31.11 65.49
CA THR A 23 -19.45 -31.87 65.08
C THR A 23 -19.80 -32.81 63.94
N THR A 24 -19.80 -32.28 62.70
CA THR A 24 -19.45 -32.97 61.43
C THR A 24 -19.88 -32.13 60.23
N ALA A 25 -19.25 -30.97 60.03
CA ALA A 25 -19.10 -30.42 58.69
C ALA A 25 -17.71 -30.89 58.18
N PRO A 26 -17.64 -31.65 57.07
CA PRO A 26 -16.35 -32.16 56.59
C PRO A 26 -15.42 -31.01 56.15
N PRO A 27 -14.10 -31.12 56.38
CA PRO A 27 -13.11 -30.08 56.08
C PRO A 27 -13.04 -29.70 54.58
N GLU A 28 -13.62 -30.48 53.67
CA GLU A 28 -13.65 -30.19 52.22
C GLU A 28 -14.50 -28.97 51.82
N SER A 29 -15.48 -28.57 52.64
CA SER A 29 -16.41 -27.46 52.31
C SER A 29 -15.78 -26.06 52.46
N ALA A 30 -14.76 -25.92 53.31
CA ALA A 30 -14.02 -24.68 53.49
C ALA A 30 -12.95 -24.46 52.39
N ASP A 31 -12.33 -25.53 51.90
CA ASP A 31 -11.36 -25.46 50.81
C ASP A 31 -12.04 -25.26 49.45
N THR A 32 -13.19 -25.89 49.21
CA THR A 32 -13.98 -25.66 47.99
C THR A 32 -14.51 -24.22 47.90
N THR A 33 -14.96 -23.63 49.01
CA THR A 33 -15.39 -22.23 49.03
C THR A 33 -14.23 -21.24 48.87
N ARG A 34 -13.04 -21.53 49.41
CA ARG A 34 -11.82 -20.75 49.15
C ARG A 34 -11.35 -20.87 47.71
N ALA A 35 -11.35 -22.07 47.13
CA ALA A 35 -11.00 -22.32 45.73
C ALA A 35 -11.97 -21.60 44.77
N MET A 36 -13.27 -21.66 45.04
CA MET A 36 -14.29 -20.96 44.24
C MET A 36 -14.17 -19.43 44.36
N LYS A 37 -13.80 -18.91 45.54
CA LYS A 37 -13.50 -17.48 45.73
C LYS A 37 -12.22 -17.05 45.00
N ALA A 38 -11.19 -17.90 44.97
CA ALA A 38 -9.97 -17.66 44.19
C ALA A 38 -10.24 -17.68 42.68
N GLN A 39 -11.00 -18.65 42.18
CA GLN A 39 -11.42 -18.70 40.77
C GLN A 39 -12.28 -17.49 40.38
N SER A 40 -13.19 -17.03 41.25
CA SER A 40 -13.98 -15.82 40.98
C SER A 40 -13.13 -14.55 40.91
N ARG A 41 -12.01 -14.50 41.66
CA ARG A 41 -11.05 -13.39 41.63
C ARG A 41 -10.18 -13.45 40.39
N ALA A 42 -9.76 -14.64 39.97
CA ALA A 42 -9.02 -14.86 38.72
C ALA A 42 -9.87 -14.49 37.49
N ALA A 43 -11.11 -14.98 37.40
CA ALA A 43 -12.03 -14.61 36.32
C ALA A 43 -12.35 -13.09 36.29
N ARG A 44 -12.41 -12.44 37.47
CA ARG A 44 -12.54 -10.97 37.56
C ARG A 44 -11.27 -10.23 37.15
N ALA A 45 -10.08 -10.80 37.34
CA ALA A 45 -8.82 -10.23 36.89
C ALA A 45 -8.67 -10.36 35.37
N GLU A 46 -9.02 -11.52 34.81
CA GLU A 46 -9.00 -11.81 33.38
C GLU A 46 -10.01 -10.96 32.61
N SER A 47 -11.25 -10.84 33.11
CA SER A 47 -12.25 -9.95 32.50
C SER A 47 -11.84 -8.47 32.54
N LYS A 48 -11.16 -8.02 33.61
CA LYS A 48 -10.59 -6.66 33.68
C LYS A 48 -9.41 -6.47 32.73
N ALA A 49 -8.57 -7.49 32.53
CA ALA A 49 -7.47 -7.47 31.58
C ALA A 49 -7.99 -7.45 30.13
N ALA A 50 -8.98 -8.29 29.82
CA ALA A 50 -9.66 -8.33 28.53
C ALA A 50 -10.36 -7.00 28.20
N ALA A 51 -11.03 -6.38 29.18
CA ALA A 51 -11.65 -5.06 29.01
C ALA A 51 -10.62 -3.95 28.73
N LYS A 52 -9.44 -4.01 29.37
CA LYS A 52 -8.33 -3.07 29.09
C LYS A 52 -7.73 -3.29 27.70
N ALA A 53 -7.51 -4.55 27.31
CA ALA A 53 -7.02 -4.90 25.97
C ALA A 53 -7.99 -4.45 24.87
N ALA A 54 -9.29 -4.69 25.02
CA ALA A 54 -10.32 -4.22 24.09
C ALA A 54 -10.36 -2.67 23.98
N LYS A 55 -10.13 -1.96 25.08
CA LYS A 55 -10.06 -0.49 25.08
C LYS A 55 -8.82 0.05 24.35
N VAL A 56 -7.69 -0.64 24.46
CA VAL A 56 -6.44 -0.28 23.74
C VAL A 56 -6.59 -0.60 22.25
N ALA A 57 -7.10 -1.78 21.91
CA ALA A 57 -7.39 -2.18 20.53
C ALA A 57 -8.37 -1.19 19.86
N GLY A 58 -9.49 -0.87 20.51
CA GLY A 58 -10.44 0.12 19.98
C GLY A 58 -9.86 1.53 19.84
N LYS A 59 -8.84 1.90 20.64
CA LYS A 59 -8.13 3.19 20.48
C LYS A 59 -7.13 3.14 19.32
N GLN A 60 -6.51 1.99 19.06
CA GLN A 60 -5.63 1.79 17.91
C GLN A 60 -6.42 1.75 16.60
N GLU A 61 -7.54 1.04 16.54
CA GLU A 61 -8.42 0.99 15.37
C GLU A 61 -9.00 2.37 15.01
N ARG A 62 -9.32 3.19 16.02
CA ARG A 62 -9.73 4.60 15.79
C ARG A 62 -8.60 5.45 15.24
N LYS A 63 -7.34 5.17 15.59
CA LYS A 63 -6.18 5.90 15.05
C LYS A 63 -5.85 5.46 13.63
N THR A 64 -5.90 4.16 13.34
CA THR A 64 -5.63 3.62 11.99
C THR A 64 -6.74 4.04 11.02
N SER A 65 -8.01 3.91 11.40
CA SER A 65 -9.14 4.39 10.57
C SER A 65 -9.12 5.92 10.34
N ALA A 66 -8.64 6.71 11.31
CA ALA A 66 -8.42 8.14 11.14
C ALA A 66 -7.22 8.46 10.21
N ALA A 67 -6.20 7.61 10.16
CA ALA A 67 -5.10 7.73 9.21
C ALA A 67 -5.52 7.32 7.80
N ASP A 68 -6.23 6.19 7.65
CA ASP A 68 -6.74 5.70 6.37
C ASP A 68 -7.72 6.68 5.71
N SER A 69 -8.61 7.29 6.48
CA SER A 69 -9.53 8.31 5.96
C SER A 69 -8.80 9.56 5.45
N LYS A 70 -7.67 9.94 6.07
CA LYS A 70 -6.82 11.03 5.58
C LYS A 70 -6.08 10.63 4.30
N HIS A 71 -5.52 9.42 4.25
CA HIS A 71 -4.83 8.90 3.07
C HIS A 71 -5.78 8.80 1.87
N ARG A 72 -6.96 8.21 2.03
CA ARG A 72 -8.00 8.15 0.98
C ARG A 72 -8.45 9.54 0.51
N LYS A 73 -8.54 10.51 1.42
CA LYS A 73 -8.88 11.90 1.05
C LYS A 73 -7.77 12.61 0.29
N SER A 74 -6.51 12.26 0.56
CA SER A 74 -5.35 12.77 -0.18
C SER A 74 -5.24 12.15 -1.57
N GLU A 75 -5.50 10.84 -1.70
CA GLU A 75 -5.48 10.12 -2.97
C GLU A 75 -6.61 10.56 -3.89
N THR A 76 -7.83 10.74 -3.36
CA THR A 76 -8.96 11.28 -4.13
C THR A 76 -8.73 12.72 -4.60
N ARG A 77 -8.00 13.53 -3.82
CA ARG A 77 -7.57 14.88 -4.26
C ARG A 77 -6.47 14.80 -5.32
N ALA A 78 -5.53 13.87 -5.20
CA ALA A 78 -4.48 13.64 -6.17
C ALA A 78 -5.05 13.12 -7.50
N SER A 79 -5.99 12.18 -7.48
CA SER A 79 -6.66 11.65 -8.65
C SER A 79 -7.54 12.70 -9.34
N ARG A 80 -8.25 13.55 -8.58
CA ARG A 80 -8.98 14.71 -9.14
C ARG A 80 -8.06 15.76 -9.76
N LYS A 81 -6.87 16.00 -9.19
CA LYS A 81 -5.88 16.90 -9.79
C LYS A 81 -5.29 16.30 -11.06
N ALA A 82 -5.00 14.99 -11.06
CA ALA A 82 -4.52 14.26 -12.22
C ALA A 82 -5.55 14.28 -13.35
N SER A 83 -6.81 13.92 -13.08
CA SER A 83 -7.88 13.94 -14.10
C SER A 83 -8.19 15.35 -14.61
N ARG A 84 -8.06 16.39 -13.76
CA ARG A 84 -8.18 17.79 -14.21
C ARG A 84 -6.99 18.25 -15.05
N ALA A 85 -5.79 17.75 -14.78
CA ALA A 85 -4.60 17.99 -15.60
C ALA A 85 -4.70 17.26 -16.94
N GLU A 86 -5.17 16.02 -16.95
CA GLU A 86 -5.45 15.24 -18.16
C GLU A 86 -6.56 15.86 -18.99
N ALA A 87 -7.65 16.34 -18.37
CA ALA A 87 -8.71 17.05 -19.07
C ALA A 87 -8.24 18.41 -19.62
N LYS A 88 -7.33 19.12 -18.94
CA LYS A 88 -6.70 20.34 -19.46
C LYS A 88 -5.73 20.05 -20.58
N ALA A 89 -4.96 18.96 -20.50
CA ALA A 89 -4.06 18.51 -21.55
C ALA A 89 -4.84 18.05 -22.78
N ALA A 90 -5.96 17.34 -22.59
CA ALA A 90 -6.87 16.95 -23.66
C ALA A 90 -7.57 18.16 -24.29
N LYS A 91 -8.00 19.15 -23.49
CA LYS A 91 -8.54 20.41 -24.03
C LYS A 91 -7.47 21.24 -24.75
N ALA A 92 -6.23 21.23 -24.26
CA ALA A 92 -5.12 21.90 -24.92
C ALA A 92 -4.71 21.19 -26.21
N SER A 93 -4.75 19.86 -26.26
CA SER A 93 -4.48 19.08 -27.47
C SER A 93 -5.61 19.20 -28.49
N VAL A 94 -6.87 19.25 -28.03
CA VAL A 94 -8.01 19.54 -28.91
C VAL A 94 -7.92 20.97 -29.43
N LYS A 95 -7.63 21.97 -28.58
CA LYS A 95 -7.44 23.36 -29.01
C LYS A 95 -6.18 23.55 -29.87
N ALA A 96 -5.14 22.73 -29.70
CA ALA A 96 -3.97 22.70 -30.57
C ALA A 96 -4.29 22.03 -31.90
N SER A 97 -5.10 20.96 -31.92
CA SER A 97 -5.59 20.34 -33.16
C SER A 97 -6.60 21.23 -33.89
N GLU A 98 -7.37 22.03 -33.15
CA GLU A 98 -8.34 22.99 -33.68
C GLU A 98 -7.64 24.28 -34.11
N ALA A 99 -6.51 24.66 -33.48
CA ALA A 99 -5.61 25.70 -33.96
C ALA A 99 -4.73 25.22 -35.13
N GLU A 100 -4.38 23.94 -35.23
CA GLU A 100 -3.79 23.34 -36.44
C GLU A 100 -4.83 23.24 -37.56
N ALA A 101 -6.09 22.90 -37.25
CA ALA A 101 -7.19 22.92 -38.20
C ALA A 101 -7.57 24.34 -38.62
N ALA A 102 -7.55 25.32 -37.71
CA ALA A 102 -7.77 26.74 -38.00
C ALA A 102 -6.54 27.40 -38.64
N THR A 103 -5.31 26.92 -38.42
CA THR A 103 -4.16 27.36 -39.23
C THR A 103 -4.15 26.69 -40.61
N LYS A 104 -4.73 25.48 -40.76
CA LYS A 104 -5.00 24.87 -42.07
C LYS A 104 -6.20 25.48 -42.79
N ALA A 105 -7.22 25.98 -42.08
CA ALA A 105 -8.43 26.57 -42.66
C ALA A 105 -8.39 28.11 -42.78
N THR A 106 -7.64 28.81 -41.93
CA THR A 106 -7.58 30.30 -41.91
C THR A 106 -6.24 30.89 -42.38
N ARG A 107 -5.18 30.10 -42.61
CA ARG A 107 -4.02 30.58 -43.38
C ARG A 107 -4.23 30.65 -44.88
N PRO A 108 -5.00 29.78 -45.57
CA PRO A 108 -5.17 29.98 -46.99
C PRO A 108 -5.84 31.34 -47.26
N ALA A 109 -6.95 31.70 -46.61
CA ALA A 109 -7.66 32.93 -47.01
C ALA A 109 -6.91 34.27 -46.74
N ARG A 110 -6.09 34.39 -45.69
CA ARG A 110 -5.39 35.67 -45.37
C ARG A 110 -3.91 35.72 -45.78
N MET A 111 -3.25 34.57 -45.95
CA MET A 111 -1.89 34.52 -46.48
C MET A 111 -1.86 34.25 -47.99
N ILE A 112 -2.90 33.67 -48.61
CA ILE A 112 -2.95 33.56 -50.08
C ILE A 112 -3.06 34.94 -50.73
N GLY A 113 -3.61 35.94 -50.04
CA GLY A 113 -3.57 37.34 -50.51
C GLY A 113 -2.20 38.03 -50.40
N LYS A 114 -1.21 37.46 -49.69
CA LYS A 114 0.12 38.07 -49.47
C LYS A 114 1.30 37.17 -49.92
N ILE A 115 1.08 35.87 -50.09
CA ILE A 115 2.04 34.89 -50.63
C ILE A 115 2.03 34.88 -52.17
N THR A 116 0.95 35.34 -52.79
CA THR A 116 0.89 35.57 -54.25
C THR A 116 1.66 36.81 -54.70
N ASP A 117 2.17 37.62 -53.77
CA ASP A 117 3.07 38.72 -54.09
C ASP A 117 4.50 38.16 -54.28
N PRO A 118 4.99 38.02 -55.53
CA PRO A 118 6.24 37.33 -55.83
C PRO A 118 7.45 38.01 -55.17
N LYS A 119 7.32 39.29 -54.81
CA LYS A 119 8.37 40.08 -54.15
C LYS A 119 8.55 39.68 -52.69
N ILE A 120 7.47 39.34 -51.98
CA ILE A 120 7.50 38.95 -50.56
C ILE A 120 7.89 37.48 -50.43
N ALA A 121 7.42 36.61 -51.33
CA ALA A 121 7.84 35.21 -51.38
C ALA A 121 9.36 35.06 -51.63
N LYS A 122 9.93 35.84 -52.56
CA LYS A 122 11.38 35.85 -52.80
C LYS A 122 12.17 36.33 -51.58
N ARG A 123 11.66 37.33 -50.85
CA ARG A 123 12.28 37.83 -49.60
C ARG A 123 12.19 36.81 -48.47
N ALA A 124 11.07 36.13 -48.33
CA ALA A 124 10.90 35.09 -47.31
C ALA A 124 11.80 33.87 -47.57
N VAL A 125 11.96 33.43 -48.83
CA VAL A 125 12.86 32.32 -49.18
C VAL A 125 14.33 32.70 -49.02
N THR A 126 14.71 33.94 -49.35
CA THR A 126 16.11 34.41 -49.19
C THR A 126 16.49 34.61 -47.73
N ILE A 127 15.62 35.22 -46.93
CA ILE A 127 15.83 35.35 -45.47
C ILE A 127 15.78 33.96 -44.82
N GLY A 128 14.87 33.09 -45.27
CA GLY A 128 14.78 31.70 -44.84
C GLY A 128 16.08 30.93 -45.05
N LYS A 129 16.76 31.07 -46.20
CA LYS A 129 18.04 30.40 -46.46
C LYS A 129 19.18 30.84 -45.53
N ILE A 130 19.14 32.06 -45.03
CA ILE A 130 20.18 32.62 -44.14
C ILE A 130 19.88 32.24 -42.68
N VAL A 131 18.62 32.30 -42.28
CA VAL A 131 18.21 32.12 -40.88
C VAL A 131 17.92 30.64 -40.55
N ALA A 132 17.53 29.82 -41.53
CA ALA A 132 17.24 28.40 -41.33
C ALA A 132 18.40 27.59 -40.71
N PRO A 133 19.67 27.69 -41.18
CA PRO A 133 20.76 26.90 -40.58
C PRO A 133 21.08 27.33 -39.14
N ALA A 134 20.83 28.58 -38.76
CA ALA A 134 21.02 29.08 -37.40
C ALA A 134 19.91 28.64 -36.43
N LEU A 135 18.66 28.53 -36.91
CA LEU A 135 17.52 28.07 -36.11
C LEU A 135 17.33 26.55 -36.10
N ALA A 136 17.90 25.84 -37.08
CA ALA A 136 17.87 24.37 -37.17
C ALA A 136 18.33 23.68 -35.86
N PRO A 137 19.49 24.01 -35.25
CA PRO A 137 19.93 23.34 -34.03
C PRO A 137 19.03 23.66 -32.82
N VAL A 138 18.43 24.85 -32.76
CA VAL A 138 17.52 25.25 -31.66
C VAL A 138 16.20 24.49 -31.74
N LEU A 139 15.66 24.31 -32.94
CA LEU A 139 14.45 23.52 -33.18
C LEU A 139 14.69 22.03 -32.89
N ILE A 140 15.86 21.49 -33.23
CA ILE A 140 16.26 20.10 -32.88
C ILE A 140 16.37 19.94 -31.35
N LYS A 141 16.94 20.91 -30.63
CA LYS A 141 17.00 20.86 -29.14
C LYS A 141 15.63 21.00 -28.49
N ALA A 142 14.73 21.80 -29.05
CA ALA A 142 13.38 21.98 -28.54
C ALA A 142 12.50 20.72 -28.70
N THR A 143 12.72 19.92 -29.76
CA THR A 143 11.99 18.66 -29.94
C THR A 143 12.53 17.53 -29.05
N VAL A 144 13.85 17.50 -28.79
CA VAL A 144 14.48 16.44 -27.98
C VAL A 144 14.35 16.71 -26.46
N GLY A 145 14.40 17.96 -26.01
CA GLY A 145 14.39 18.31 -24.58
C GLY A 145 13.06 18.10 -23.85
N THR A 146 11.93 18.08 -24.56
CA THR A 146 10.60 17.92 -23.94
C THR A 146 10.33 16.50 -23.43
N ARG A 147 10.93 15.48 -24.06
CA ARG A 147 10.85 14.09 -23.59
C ARG A 147 11.71 13.87 -22.34
N HIS A 148 12.88 14.50 -22.27
CA HIS A 148 13.82 14.32 -21.17
C HIS A 148 13.26 14.82 -19.82
N MET A 149 12.56 15.97 -19.81
CA MET A 149 11.94 16.50 -18.59
C MET A 149 10.76 15.64 -18.08
N LEU A 150 9.99 15.03 -18.98
CA LEU A 150 8.89 14.13 -18.60
C LEU A 150 9.43 12.80 -18.06
N ASP A 151 10.51 12.29 -18.65
CA ASP A 151 11.16 11.07 -18.20
C ASP A 151 11.88 11.30 -16.86
N GLU A 152 12.50 12.46 -16.62
CA GLU A 152 13.07 12.84 -15.31
C GLU A 152 12.02 13.01 -14.20
N ALA A 153 10.84 13.55 -14.54
CA ALA A 153 9.74 13.68 -13.59
C ALA A 153 9.12 12.32 -13.23
N ARG A 154 9.20 11.33 -14.13
CA ARG A 154 8.71 9.97 -13.91
C ARG A 154 9.75 9.07 -13.26
N ALA A 155 11.03 9.26 -13.59
CA ALA A 155 12.18 8.62 -12.94
C ALA A 155 12.25 8.99 -11.46
N ARG A 156 12.04 10.26 -11.11
CA ARG A 156 11.98 10.72 -9.71
C ARG A 156 10.83 10.12 -8.90
N LYS A 157 9.76 9.67 -9.57
CA LYS A 157 8.64 8.97 -8.90
C LYS A 157 8.86 7.46 -8.74
N LEU A 158 9.80 6.89 -9.48
CA LEU A 158 10.04 5.45 -9.53
C LEU A 158 11.40 5.04 -8.95
N GLY A 159 12.30 5.98 -8.69
CA GLY A 159 13.60 5.71 -8.06
C GLY A 159 14.58 4.93 -8.95
N VAL A 160 14.41 4.96 -10.28
CA VAL A 160 15.22 4.18 -11.24
C VAL A 160 15.91 5.10 -12.26
N SER A 161 17.13 4.74 -12.68
CA SER A 161 17.98 5.52 -13.60
C SER A 161 17.40 5.62 -15.03
N VAL A 162 17.69 6.74 -15.70
CA VAL A 162 17.08 7.19 -16.97
C VAL A 162 17.25 6.17 -18.12
N ASP A 163 18.31 5.35 -18.13
CA ASP A 163 18.52 4.30 -19.13
C ASP A 163 17.55 3.10 -18.97
N GLN A 164 17.09 2.82 -17.75
CA GLN A 164 16.11 1.74 -17.50
C GLN A 164 14.66 2.18 -17.76
N VAL A 165 14.41 3.49 -17.81
CA VAL A 165 13.08 4.04 -18.10
C VAL A 165 12.62 3.68 -19.52
N ALA A 166 13.55 3.53 -20.46
CA ALA A 166 13.24 3.04 -21.81
C ALA A 166 12.84 1.56 -21.81
N ALA A 167 13.51 0.72 -21.02
CA ALA A 167 13.25 -0.72 -20.91
C ALA A 167 11.88 -1.03 -20.27
N PHE A 168 11.39 -0.15 -19.39
CA PHE A 168 10.10 -0.27 -18.72
C PHE A 168 9.00 0.61 -19.34
N ARG A 169 9.07 0.92 -20.64
CA ARG A 169 7.95 1.59 -21.34
C ARG A 169 6.86 0.59 -21.70
N GLY A 170 5.61 1.03 -21.56
CA GLY A 170 4.44 0.29 -22.02
C GLY A 170 3.55 -0.23 -20.88
N PRO A 171 2.50 -1.00 -21.20
CA PRO A 171 1.47 -1.40 -20.24
C PRO A 171 1.97 -2.28 -19.08
N THR A 172 3.03 -3.05 -19.31
CA THR A 172 3.65 -3.97 -18.33
C THR A 172 4.86 -3.37 -17.61
N GLY A 173 5.33 -2.21 -18.08
CA GLY A 173 6.54 -1.53 -17.61
C GLY A 173 6.61 -1.28 -16.11
N PRO A 174 5.54 -0.75 -15.47
CA PRO A 174 5.55 -0.51 -14.03
C PRO A 174 5.77 -1.77 -13.19
N ALA A 175 5.18 -2.91 -13.59
CA ALA A 175 5.37 -4.18 -12.91
C ALA A 175 6.80 -4.72 -13.09
N GLY A 176 7.33 -4.62 -14.32
CA GLY A 176 8.72 -5.00 -14.62
C GLY A 176 9.74 -4.20 -13.80
N ALA A 177 9.57 -2.88 -13.71
CA ALA A 177 10.47 -2.01 -12.94
C ALA A 177 10.48 -2.40 -11.45
N ARG A 178 9.30 -2.71 -10.90
CA ARG A 178 9.16 -3.13 -9.51
C ARG A 178 9.82 -4.49 -9.25
N ILE A 179 9.62 -5.47 -10.14
CA ILE A 179 10.29 -6.78 -10.06
C ILE A 179 11.81 -6.61 -10.05
N THR A 180 12.35 -5.77 -10.93
CA THR A 180 13.80 -5.51 -10.97
C THR A 180 14.30 -4.86 -9.68
N GLY A 181 13.56 -3.88 -9.15
CA GLY A 181 13.88 -3.25 -7.87
C GLY A 181 13.90 -4.24 -6.70
N LEU A 182 12.86 -5.08 -6.57
CA LEU A 182 12.80 -6.12 -5.54
C LEU A 182 13.91 -7.17 -5.72
N THR A 183 14.22 -7.56 -6.96
CA THR A 183 15.31 -8.51 -7.25
C THR A 183 16.65 -7.99 -6.73
N LEU A 184 16.94 -6.70 -6.95
CA LEU A 184 18.16 -6.08 -6.44
C LEU A 184 18.16 -6.01 -4.90
N ALA A 185 17.02 -5.64 -4.30
CA ALA A 185 16.90 -5.53 -2.84
C ALA A 185 17.05 -6.89 -2.13
N VAL A 186 16.44 -7.95 -2.68
CA VAL A 186 16.58 -9.32 -2.16
C VAL A 186 18.03 -9.80 -2.29
N ARG A 187 18.69 -9.53 -3.42
CA ARG A 187 20.11 -9.88 -3.62
C ARG A 187 21.02 -9.14 -2.63
N GLU A 188 20.75 -7.86 -2.40
CA GLU A 188 21.49 -7.05 -1.42
C GLU A 188 21.29 -7.60 0.00
N LEU A 189 20.07 -7.97 0.38
CA LEU A 189 19.78 -8.58 1.67
C LEU A 189 20.56 -9.90 1.84
N ALA A 190 20.57 -10.76 0.82
CA ALA A 190 21.34 -12.01 0.83
C ALA A 190 22.86 -11.75 0.98
N GLY A 191 23.39 -10.75 0.26
CA GLY A 191 24.80 -10.38 0.33
C GLY A 191 25.24 -9.80 1.68
N ARG A 192 24.35 -9.08 2.37
CA ARG A 192 24.62 -8.56 3.72
C ARG A 192 24.60 -9.63 4.80
N LYS A 193 23.84 -10.71 4.60
CA LYS A 193 23.50 -11.69 5.64
C LYS A 193 23.70 -13.13 5.19
N THR A 194 24.86 -13.41 4.62
CA THR A 194 25.25 -14.73 4.11
C THR A 194 25.24 -15.85 5.16
N ASN A 195 25.34 -15.51 6.45
CA ASN A 195 25.37 -16.49 7.54
C ASN A 195 23.99 -16.81 8.15
N ASP A 196 22.93 -16.14 7.70
CA ASP A 196 21.56 -16.40 8.18
C ASP A 196 20.83 -17.33 7.22
N LEU A 197 20.56 -18.56 7.69
CA LEU A 197 19.87 -19.60 6.93
C LEU A 197 18.43 -19.21 6.56
N GLN A 198 17.73 -18.44 7.41
CA GLN A 198 16.36 -18.00 7.13
C GLN A 198 16.34 -17.01 5.97
N ILE A 199 17.28 -16.05 5.98
CA ILE A 199 17.38 -15.03 4.95
C ILE A 199 17.86 -15.63 3.62
N THR A 200 18.80 -16.57 3.68
CA THR A 200 19.28 -17.25 2.47
C THR A 200 18.16 -18.04 1.80
N ARG A 201 17.36 -18.77 2.59
CA ARG A 201 16.18 -19.50 2.09
C ARG A 201 15.12 -18.56 1.54
N PHE A 202 14.83 -17.46 2.24
CA PHE A 202 13.91 -16.43 1.75
C PHE A 202 14.39 -15.88 0.41
N ALA A 203 15.67 -15.51 0.30
CA ALA A 203 16.22 -14.94 -0.91
C ALA A 203 16.15 -15.90 -2.11
N GLU A 204 16.37 -17.19 -1.90
CA GLU A 204 16.22 -18.22 -2.94
C GLU A 204 14.77 -18.37 -3.40
N VAL A 205 13.83 -18.47 -2.46
CA VAL A 205 12.39 -18.60 -2.75
C VAL A 205 11.87 -17.34 -3.45
N ALA A 206 12.19 -16.16 -2.92
CA ALA A 206 11.79 -14.88 -3.48
C ALA A 206 12.38 -14.68 -4.88
N SER A 207 13.65 -15.03 -5.10
CA SER A 207 14.28 -14.93 -6.43
C SER A 207 13.61 -15.84 -7.46
N THR A 208 13.18 -17.03 -7.05
CA THR A 208 12.45 -17.96 -7.93
C THR A 208 11.08 -17.39 -8.28
N ARG A 209 10.31 -16.93 -7.28
CA ARG A 209 9.01 -16.27 -7.52
C ARG A 209 9.12 -15.05 -8.42
N LEU A 210 10.13 -14.19 -8.22
CA LEU A 210 10.35 -13.00 -9.06
C LEU A 210 10.64 -13.36 -10.52
N LYS A 211 11.30 -14.48 -10.80
CA LYS A 211 11.49 -15.00 -12.18
C LYS A 211 10.16 -15.44 -12.78
N ASP A 212 9.34 -16.16 -12.03
CA ASP A 212 8.02 -16.62 -12.49
C ASP A 212 7.09 -15.44 -12.77
N LEU A 213 7.10 -14.42 -11.89
CA LEU A 213 6.36 -13.17 -12.09
C LEU A 213 6.85 -12.40 -13.31
N THR A 214 8.16 -12.41 -13.60
CA THR A 214 8.71 -11.82 -14.83
C THR A 214 8.12 -12.50 -16.06
N ALA A 215 8.09 -13.83 -16.08
CA ALA A 215 7.50 -14.60 -17.17
C ALA A 215 5.98 -14.31 -17.32
N ALA A 216 5.26 -14.22 -16.21
CA ALA A 216 3.83 -13.88 -16.21
C ALA A 216 3.57 -12.46 -16.76
N VAL A 217 4.40 -11.48 -16.39
CA VAL A 217 4.31 -10.11 -16.92
C VAL A 217 4.61 -10.08 -18.42
N GLN A 218 5.61 -10.83 -18.88
CA GLN A 218 5.93 -10.96 -20.31
C GLN A 218 4.76 -11.58 -21.08
N ALA A 219 4.18 -12.66 -20.56
CA ALA A 219 3.00 -13.33 -21.14
C ALA A 219 1.77 -12.41 -21.18
N SER A 220 1.60 -11.56 -20.17
CA SER A 220 0.49 -10.59 -20.13
C SER A 220 0.56 -9.53 -21.24
N ALA A 221 1.73 -9.30 -21.84
CA ALA A 221 1.92 -8.28 -22.86
C ALA A 221 1.13 -8.58 -24.15
N THR A 222 0.91 -9.85 -24.48
CA THR A 222 0.14 -10.30 -25.65
C THR A 222 -1.35 -10.43 -25.37
N MET A 223 -1.78 -10.26 -24.11
CA MET A 223 -3.18 -10.41 -23.72
C MET A 223 -4.02 -9.14 -24.00
N PRO A 224 -5.34 -9.29 -24.22
CA PRO A 224 -6.26 -8.15 -24.26
C PRO A 224 -6.25 -7.36 -22.94
N ARG A 225 -6.54 -6.06 -23.03
CA ARG A 225 -6.41 -5.11 -21.90
C ARG A 225 -7.10 -5.55 -20.61
N ALA A 226 -8.31 -6.10 -20.69
CA ALA A 226 -9.06 -6.54 -19.52
C ALA A 226 -8.32 -7.65 -18.76
N ARG A 227 -8.00 -8.76 -19.46
CA ARG A 227 -7.26 -9.89 -18.89
C ARG A 227 -5.85 -9.51 -18.44
N ARG A 228 -5.16 -8.66 -19.21
CA ARG A 228 -3.84 -8.14 -18.80
C ARG A 228 -3.90 -7.41 -17.46
N ASN A 229 -4.90 -6.56 -17.25
CA ASN A 229 -5.02 -5.82 -15.98
C ASN A 229 -5.25 -6.76 -14.79
N GLU A 230 -6.09 -7.79 -14.94
CA GLU A 230 -6.32 -8.80 -13.90
C GLU A 230 -5.01 -9.50 -13.51
N VAL A 231 -4.23 -9.93 -14.50
CA VAL A 231 -2.90 -10.54 -14.27
C VAL A 231 -1.96 -9.56 -13.58
N LEU A 232 -1.86 -8.32 -14.06
CA LEU A 232 -0.99 -7.30 -13.46
C LEU A 232 -1.42 -6.94 -12.03
N HIS A 233 -2.71 -6.99 -11.70
CA HIS A 233 -3.20 -6.82 -10.33
C HIS A 233 -2.82 -7.99 -9.43
N ALA A 234 -2.90 -9.23 -9.94
CA ALA A 234 -2.44 -10.41 -9.20
C ALA A 234 -0.93 -10.35 -8.94
N VAL A 235 -0.14 -10.02 -9.96
CA VAL A 235 1.31 -9.79 -9.83
C VAL A 235 1.60 -8.69 -8.81
N GLY A 236 0.84 -7.59 -8.84
CA GLY A 236 0.99 -6.49 -7.89
C GLY A 236 0.87 -6.94 -6.43
N ARG A 237 -0.13 -7.78 -6.12
CA ARG A 237 -0.33 -8.33 -4.77
C ARG A 237 0.82 -9.22 -4.33
N GLU A 238 1.28 -10.12 -5.19
CA GLU A 238 2.42 -11.00 -4.88
C GLU A 238 3.70 -10.18 -4.62
N LEU A 239 3.90 -9.09 -5.37
CA LEU A 239 5.02 -8.17 -5.13
C LEU A 239 4.88 -7.42 -3.80
N ASP A 240 3.67 -7.05 -3.40
CA ASP A 240 3.42 -6.43 -2.09
C ASP A 240 3.73 -7.41 -0.95
N ASP A 241 3.37 -8.69 -1.10
CA ASP A 241 3.65 -9.73 -0.10
C ASP A 241 5.16 -9.98 0.04
N ILE A 242 5.90 -10.07 -1.08
CA ILE A 242 7.36 -10.21 -1.07
C ILE A 242 8.04 -8.99 -0.44
N ASP A 243 7.54 -7.78 -0.71
CA ASP A 243 8.06 -6.54 -0.14
C ASP A 243 7.83 -6.47 1.38
N ALA A 244 6.65 -6.91 1.84
CA ALA A 244 6.34 -7.02 3.26
C ALA A 244 7.27 -8.02 3.97
N ASP A 245 7.49 -9.20 3.37
CA ASP A 245 8.43 -10.19 3.90
C ASP A 245 9.86 -9.67 3.92
N LEU A 246 10.29 -8.97 2.87
CA LEU A 246 11.61 -8.34 2.78
C LEU A 246 11.81 -7.33 3.93
N VAL A 247 10.84 -6.44 4.15
CA VAL A 247 10.87 -5.47 5.24
C VAL A 247 10.84 -6.17 6.60
N ALA A 248 10.07 -7.24 6.76
CA ALA A 248 10.03 -8.02 8.00
C ALA A 248 11.41 -8.63 8.33
N HIS A 249 12.13 -9.17 7.35
CA HIS A 249 13.49 -9.67 7.56
C HIS A 249 14.48 -8.54 7.86
N LEU A 250 14.33 -7.37 7.23
CA LEU A 250 15.18 -6.20 7.51
C LEU A 250 14.93 -5.62 8.91
N MET A 251 13.68 -5.58 9.38
CA MET A 251 13.30 -5.02 10.68
C MET A 251 13.42 -6.00 11.84
N GLY A 252 13.07 -7.28 11.65
CA GLY A 252 13.27 -8.34 12.65
C GLY A 252 14.75 -8.63 12.95
N SER A 253 15.64 -8.05 12.16
CA SER A 253 17.08 -7.99 12.40
C SER A 253 17.52 -6.92 13.39
N ALA A 254 16.70 -5.89 13.63
CA ALA A 254 17.07 -4.74 14.45
C ALA A 254 16.83 -4.95 15.96
N GLU A 255 16.14 -6.03 16.33
CA GLU A 255 15.84 -6.36 17.74
C GLU A 255 16.73 -7.50 18.31
N ARG A 256 17.89 -7.77 17.70
CA ARG A 256 18.90 -8.68 18.27
C ARG A 256 20.23 -8.00 18.49
#